data_AF-A0A378YQD4-F1
#
_entry.id   AF-A0A378YQD4-F1
#
_cell.length_a   1.000
_cell.length_b   1.000
_cell.length_c   1.000
_cell.angle_alpha   90.00
_cell.angle_beta   90.00
_cell.angle_gamma   90.00
#
_symmetry.space_group_name_H-M   'P 1'
#
loop_
_entity.id
_entity.type
_entity.pdbx_description
1 polymer ?
#
loop_
_entity_poly.entity_id
_entity_poly.type
_entity_poly.pdbx_seq_one_letter_code
_entity_poly.pdbx_strand_id
1 'polypeptide(L)'
;MTTDEGVELEQLLEVEYDDEPRLIATHYCGPDEAIEMVKAAQLLGLGVRLTNRIRPDEDDAESATEEWLLDILETPPVVEED
;
A
#
# COMPACT_ATOMS: atom_id res chain seq x y z
N MET A 1 -43.16 5.52 -16.14
CA MET A 1 -42.51 5.94 -14.89
C MET A 1 -41.48 4.88 -14.59
N THR A 2 -40.31 5.01 -15.20
CA THR A 2 -39.11 4.29 -14.80
C THR A 2 -38.79 4.76 -13.39
N THR A 3 -38.72 3.82 -12.45
CA THR A 3 -38.47 4.10 -11.03
C THR A 3 -37.13 4.81 -10.89
N ASP A 4 -37.16 5.95 -10.22
CA ASP A 4 -36.04 6.78 -9.76
C ASP A 4 -34.90 5.94 -9.11
N GLU A 5 -35.26 4.79 -8.53
CA GLU A 5 -34.34 3.80 -7.95
C GLU A 5 -33.33 3.19 -8.93
N GLY A 6 -33.65 3.12 -10.23
CA GLY A 6 -32.71 2.57 -11.23
C GLY A 6 -31.56 3.51 -11.54
N VAL A 7 -31.82 4.82 -11.47
CA VAL A 7 -30.84 5.88 -11.77
C VAL A 7 -29.87 6.07 -10.60
N GLU A 8 -30.34 5.92 -9.37
CA GLU A 8 -29.50 5.96 -8.15
C GLU A 8 -28.52 4.78 -8.08
N LEU A 9 -28.92 3.58 -8.53
CA LEU A 9 -28.04 2.41 -8.54
C LEU A 9 -26.92 2.51 -9.59
N GLU A 10 -27.23 3.05 -10.77
CA GLU A 10 -26.26 3.30 -11.83
C GLU A 10 -25.23 4.36 -11.42
N GLN A 11 -25.66 5.42 -10.73
CA GLN A 11 -24.76 6.44 -10.17
C GLN A 11 -23.91 5.94 -8.99
N LEU A 12 -24.40 4.95 -8.24
CA LEU A 12 -23.62 4.25 -7.19
C LEU A 12 -22.61 3.24 -7.76
N LEU A 13 -22.85 2.74 -8.97
CA LEU A 13 -21.93 1.86 -9.73
C LEU A 13 -20.87 2.65 -10.50
N GLU A 14 -21.12 3.94 -10.78
CA GLU A 14 -20.14 4.91 -11.32
C GLU A 14 -19.13 5.42 -10.27
N VAL A 15 -19.14 4.87 -9.05
CA VAL A 15 -17.98 4.99 -8.17
C VAL A 15 -16.86 4.23 -8.87
N GLU A 16 -15.91 4.97 -9.47
CA GLU A 16 -14.62 4.45 -9.89
C GLU A 16 -14.05 3.68 -8.69
N TYR A 17 -14.18 2.35 -8.74
CA TYR A 17 -13.32 1.50 -7.94
C TYR A 17 -11.95 1.77 -8.52
N ASP A 18 -11.15 2.56 -7.81
CA ASP A 18 -9.73 2.62 -8.06
C ASP A 18 -9.26 1.16 -8.14
N ASP A 19 -8.79 0.71 -9.30
CA ASP A 19 -8.24 -0.64 -9.50
C ASP A 19 -6.99 -0.86 -8.61
N GLU A 20 -6.60 0.16 -7.85
CA GLU A 20 -5.54 0.14 -6.89
C GLU A 20 -5.96 -0.56 -5.58
N PRO A 21 -5.14 -1.51 -5.09
CA PRO A 21 -5.44 -2.19 -3.83
C PRO A 21 -5.55 -1.24 -2.65
N ARG A 22 -6.56 -1.46 -1.82
CA ARG A 22 -6.78 -0.69 -0.61
C ARG A 22 -5.62 -0.85 0.38
N LEU A 23 -5.11 0.28 0.88
CA LEU A 23 -4.15 0.33 1.98
C LEU A 23 -4.81 -0.12 3.30
N ILE A 24 -4.18 -1.09 3.97
CA ILE A 24 -4.56 -1.57 5.30
C ILE A 24 -3.75 -0.85 6.37
N ALA A 25 -2.42 -0.79 6.22
CA ALA A 25 -1.53 -0.21 7.21
C ALA A 25 -0.17 0.16 6.62
N THR A 26 0.48 1.17 7.19
CA THR A 26 1.87 1.56 6.89
C THR A 26 2.75 1.28 8.10
N HIS A 27 3.87 0.58 7.88
CA HIS A 27 4.86 0.28 8.92
C HIS A 27 6.20 0.92 8.58
N TYR A 28 6.86 1.46 9.59
CA TYR A 28 8.25 1.90 9.53
C TYR A 28 9.10 0.84 10.22
N CYS A 29 10.08 0.30 9.52
CA CYS A 29 10.83 -0.85 9.99
C CYS A 29 12.28 -0.82 9.50
N GLY A 30 13.13 -1.60 10.17
CA GLY A 30 14.47 -1.90 9.67
C GLY A 30 14.44 -2.94 8.53
N PRO A 31 15.56 -3.13 7.82
CA PRO A 31 15.63 -4.05 6.68
C PRO A 31 15.25 -5.49 7.03
N ASP A 32 15.73 -6.01 8.17
CA ASP A 32 15.44 -7.40 8.57
C ASP A 32 13.96 -7.61 8.91
N GLU A 33 13.34 -6.63 9.57
CA GLU A 33 11.92 -6.65 9.90
C GLU A 33 11.06 -6.52 8.63
N ALA A 34 11.46 -5.66 7.69
CA ALA A 34 10.80 -5.52 6.39
C ALA A 34 10.71 -6.87 5.65
N ILE A 35 11.81 -7.63 5.64
CA ILE A 35 11.86 -8.96 5.00
C ILE A 35 10.84 -9.91 5.63
N GLU A 36 10.77 -9.96 6.97
CA GLU A 36 9.84 -10.84 7.66
C GLU A 36 8.38 -10.42 7.44
N MET A 37 8.09 -9.11 7.41
CA MET A 37 6.76 -8.61 7.09
C MET A 37 6.34 -8.93 5.65
N VAL A 38 7.24 -8.83 4.68
CA VAL A 38 6.96 -9.22 3.28
C VAL A 38 6.62 -10.71 3.18
N LYS A 39 7.40 -11.57 3.85
CA LYS A 39 7.13 -13.01 3.89
C LYS A 39 5.78 -13.30 4.53
N ALA A 40 5.44 -12.62 5.64
CA ALA A 40 4.17 -12.78 6.31
C ALA A 40 3.00 -12.32 5.42
N ALA A 41 3.11 -11.16 4.77
CA ALA A 41 2.10 -10.65 3.84
C ALA A 41 1.87 -11.63 2.68
N GLN A 42 2.94 -12.19 2.11
CA GLN A 42 2.85 -13.20 1.06
C GLN A 42 2.09 -14.45 1.52
N LEU A 43 2.35 -14.95 2.73
CA LEU A 43 1.64 -16.12 3.29
C LEU A 43 0.15 -15.85 3.52
N LEU A 44 -0.21 -14.59 3.77
CA LEU A 44 -1.59 -14.15 4.00
C LEU A 44 -2.32 -13.73 2.73
N GLY A 45 -1.63 -13.70 1.58
CA GLY A 45 -2.20 -13.24 0.31
C GLY A 45 -2.42 -11.72 0.22
N LEU A 46 -1.71 -10.95 1.06
CA LEU A 46 -1.78 -9.50 1.07
C LEU A 46 -0.80 -8.90 0.06
N GLY A 47 -1.11 -7.69 -0.41
CA GLY A 47 -0.17 -6.90 -1.19
C GLY A 47 0.82 -6.14 -0.33
N VAL A 48 1.95 -5.80 -0.93
CA VAL A 48 2.97 -4.95 -0.30
C VAL A 48 3.45 -3.90 -1.30
N ARG A 49 3.58 -2.67 -0.83
CA ARG A 49 4.39 -1.64 -1.48
C ARG A 49 5.52 -1.22 -0.54
N LEU A 50 6.74 -1.23 -1.06
CA LEU A 50 7.95 -1.05 -0.28
C LEU A 50 8.70 0.19 -0.77
N THR A 51 8.99 1.11 0.13
CA THR A 51 9.82 2.29 -0.14
C THR A 51 10.96 2.35 0.85
N ASN A 52 12.17 2.61 0.36
CA ASN A 52 13.34 2.84 1.19
C ASN A 52 13.69 4.33 1.20
N ARG A 53 14.14 4.83 2.35
CA ARG A 53 14.74 6.17 2.44
C ARG A 53 15.95 6.15 3.36
N ILE A 54 16.93 6.99 3.03
CA ILE A 54 18.08 7.27 3.89
C ILE A 54 17.79 8.58 4.64
N ARG A 55 17.73 8.52 5.97
CA ARG A 55 17.54 9.69 6.84
C ARG A 55 18.87 10.05 7.49
N PRO A 56 19.42 11.25 7.25
CA PRO A 56 20.58 11.74 8.00
C PRO A 56 20.28 11.78 9.50
N ASP A 57 21.26 11.45 10.32
CA ASP A 57 21.14 11.62 11.77
C ASP A 57 21.17 13.12 12.11
N GLU A 58 20.29 13.54 13.02
CA GLU A 58 20.19 14.94 13.46
C GLU A 58 21.33 15.32 14.42
N ASP A 59 21.88 14.34 15.13
CA ASP A 59 22.93 14.51 16.14
C ASP A 59 24.33 14.17 15.60
N ASP A 60 24.43 13.47 14.45
CA ASP A 60 25.69 13.10 13.81
C ASP A 60 25.66 13.26 12.29
N ALA A 61 26.29 14.34 11.82
CA ALA A 61 26.35 14.68 10.39
C ALA A 61 27.13 13.68 9.51
N GLU A 62 27.88 12.75 10.11
CA GLU A 62 28.59 11.69 9.39
C GLU A 62 27.82 10.36 9.36
N SER A 63 26.63 10.30 9.97
CA SER A 63 25.81 9.10 10.00
C SER A 63 24.42 9.30 9.38
N ALA A 64 23.84 8.19 8.93
CA ALA A 64 22.50 8.14 8.37
C ALA A 64 21.87 6.77 8.67
N THR A 65 20.57 6.77 8.91
CA THR A 65 19.78 5.56 9.12
C THR A 65 19.01 5.21 7.86
N GLU A 66 19.09 3.94 7.48
CA GLU A 66 18.21 3.36 6.48
C GLU A 66 16.86 3.04 7.12
N GLU A 67 15.78 3.53 6.51
CA GLU A 67 14.41 3.32 6.98
C GLU A 67 13.54 2.76 5.84
N TRP A 68 12.79 1.70 6.15
CA TRP A 68 11.87 1.08 5.21
C TRP A 68 10.43 1.41 5.59
N LEU A 69 9.68 1.94 4.63
CA LEU A 69 8.23 2.09 4.68
C LEU A 69 7.58 0.92 3.96
N LEU A 70 6.70 0.22 4.66
CA LEU A 70 6.01 -0.96 4.17
C LEU A 70 4.50 -0.72 4.27
N ASP A 71 3.88 -0.51 3.12
CA ASP A 71 2.44 -0.43 2.96
C ASP A 71 1.89 -1.84 2.74
N ILE A 72 1.01 -2.27 3.63
CA ILE A 72 0.26 -3.52 3.52
C ILE A 72 -1.05 -3.23 2.81
N LEU A 73 -1.29 -3.93 1.72
CA LEU A 73 -2.46 -3.74 0.86
C LEU A 73 -3.38 -4.97 0.92
N GLU A 74 -4.67 -4.77 0.66
CA GLU A 74 -5.67 -5.85 0.64
C GLU A 74 -5.35 -6.92 -0.39
N THR A 75 -4.80 -6.52 -1.54
CA THR A 75 -4.34 -7.40 -2.62
C THR A 75 -3.02 -6.89 -3.20
N PRO A 76 -2.24 -7.74 -3.90
CA PRO A 76 -1.03 -7.31 -4.59
C PRO A 76 -1.31 -6.16 -5.57
N PRO A 77 -0.45 -5.12 -5.63
CA PRO A 77 -0.60 -4.04 -6.59
C PRO A 77 -0.43 -4.56 -8.01
N VAL A 78 -1.32 -4.14 -8.91
CA VAL A 78 -1.22 -4.43 -10.34
C VAL A 78 -0.23 -3.43 -10.93
N VAL A 79 0.78 -3.93 -11.63
CA VAL A 79 1.70 -3.09 -12.41
C VAL A 79 1.30 -3.27 -13.87
N GLU A 80 0.84 -2.21 -14.52
CA GLU A 80 0.64 -2.24 -15.96
C GLU A 80 2.01 -2.38 -16.65
N GLU A 81 2.15 -3.37 -17.54
CA GLU A 81 3.35 -3.49 -18.37
C GLU A 81 3.26 -2.46 -19.51
N ASP A 82 4.17 -1.48 -19.52
CA ASP A 82 4.33 -0.48 -20.60
C ASP A 82 4.70 -1.09 -21.97
#